data_AF-A0AAU9WMK2-F1
#
_entry.id   AF-A0AAU9WMK2-F1
#
_cell.length_a   1.000
_cell.length_b   1.000
_cell.length_c   1.000
_cell.angle_alpha   90.00
_cell.angle_beta   90.00
_cell.angle_gamma   90.00
#
_symmetry.space_group_name_H-M   'P 1'
#
loop_
_entity.id
_entity.type
_entity.pdbx_description
1 polymer ?
#
loop_
_entity_poly.entity_id
_entity_poly.type
_entity_poly.pdbx_seq_one_letter_code
_entity_poly.pdbx_strand_id
1 'polypeptide(L)'
;MRFLWVLLLLTITDGERIVESDNTIFSCLLDCPPSFKTINKNECKFYLRNNGKQDYSVLKWRTPLDGLRSNCLAVDTNGKKLRYDGIYTKRSAPGPDQYLLVKPGQTVSSTFDVSDAYDMTKAGLYSMAVDTYLEYVMGSVIKKPVIQSNIVHLKSSSVSYEIVDGSFMKRTLGQRARSLERSNEIHEESLTREGLVVEFDRRGEESNEIKYSIQGGSKALRDETEVAILAANTKIKSAIQDIENNPKRAKIWFGKTAIDAKNVFVDMKRKLARKEMIYIFNGKKCEKDMFAYTYLGSRKIFFCKAFNKAETSVGFDTKAGIIIHELSHALTYTDDITYGQHSCKKLAKKKAKKAVKNADNYEYYVESAPNL
;
A
#
# COMPACT_ATOMS: atom_id res chain seq x y z
N MET A 1 21.25 22.89 -51.82
CA MET A 1 20.43 22.44 -50.67
C MET A 1 21.10 22.94 -49.39
N ARG A 2 20.39 23.74 -48.58
CA ARG A 2 20.94 24.39 -47.38
C ARG A 2 21.18 23.36 -46.27
N PHE A 3 22.39 23.33 -45.70
CA PHE A 3 22.61 22.86 -44.33
C PHE A 3 23.57 23.82 -43.61
N LEU A 4 23.00 24.75 -42.86
CA LEU A 4 23.65 25.52 -41.80
C LEU A 4 23.63 24.66 -40.51
N TRP A 5 24.81 24.38 -39.95
CA TRP A 5 25.30 24.84 -38.64
C TRP A 5 24.20 25.09 -37.57
N VAL A 6 24.27 24.70 -36.29
CA VAL A 6 25.40 24.34 -35.43
C VAL A 6 24.85 23.97 -34.02
N LEU A 7 25.72 23.40 -33.19
CA LEU A 7 25.89 23.64 -31.74
C LEU A 7 25.67 22.44 -30.80
N LEU A 8 26.80 21.92 -30.36
CA LEU A 8 27.02 21.26 -29.09
C LEU A 8 26.52 22.16 -27.94
N LEU A 9 25.67 21.63 -27.05
CA LEU A 9 25.51 22.17 -25.69
C LEU A 9 25.59 21.01 -24.70
N LEU A 10 26.75 20.92 -24.05
CA LEU A 10 26.96 20.21 -22.81
C LEU A 10 26.07 20.83 -21.73
N THR A 11 25.13 20.06 -21.20
CA THR A 11 24.58 20.29 -19.86
C THR A 11 24.83 19.03 -19.04
N ILE A 12 25.80 19.12 -18.14
CA ILE A 12 25.99 18.16 -17.06
C ILE A 12 24.82 18.37 -16.09
N THR A 13 23.90 17.41 -16.05
CA THR A 13 22.89 17.32 -15.01
C THR A 13 22.95 15.91 -14.43
N ASP A 14 23.41 15.79 -13.18
CA ASP A 14 23.18 14.60 -12.38
C ASP A 14 21.67 14.44 -12.19
N GLY A 15 21.08 13.59 -13.02
CA GLY A 15 19.67 13.29 -13.04
C GLY A 15 19.49 11.79 -13.28
N GLU A 16 18.71 11.15 -12.43
CA GLU A 16 18.14 9.83 -12.73
C GLU A 16 17.56 9.86 -14.15
N ARG A 17 18.18 9.09 -15.03
CA ARG A 17 17.84 9.02 -16.45
C ARG A 17 16.61 8.12 -16.58
N ILE A 18 15.44 8.71 -16.77
CA ILE A 18 14.29 7.96 -17.31
C ILE A 18 14.60 7.76 -18.79
N VAL A 19 15.18 6.61 -19.12
CA VAL A 19 15.39 6.18 -20.50
C VAL A 19 14.14 5.40 -20.91
N GLU A 20 13.23 6.03 -21.65
CA GLU A 20 12.28 5.30 -22.49
C GLU A 20 13.05 4.81 -23.73
N SER A 21 13.57 3.58 -23.66
CA SER A 21 14.14 2.90 -24.84
C SER A 21 13.16 1.86 -25.36
N ASP A 22 12.87 1.89 -26.66
CA ASP A 22 12.12 0.90 -27.45
C ASP A 22 12.78 -0.50 -27.53
N ASN A 23 13.66 -0.83 -26.60
CA ASN A 23 14.16 -2.17 -26.32
C ASN A 23 14.01 -2.38 -24.81
N THR A 24 12.85 -2.87 -24.36
CA THR A 24 12.58 -2.99 -22.93
C THR A 24 13.52 -4.03 -22.33
N ILE A 25 14.43 -3.55 -21.46
CA ILE A 25 15.39 -4.38 -20.69
C ILE A 25 14.70 -5.60 -20.08
N PHE A 26 13.44 -5.44 -19.69
CA PHE A 26 12.58 -6.51 -19.24
C PHE A 26 11.35 -6.67 -20.14
N SER A 27 10.89 -7.90 -20.30
CA SER A 27 9.55 -8.20 -20.81
C SER A 27 8.82 -9.08 -19.80
N CYS A 28 7.49 -9.03 -19.83
CA CYS A 28 6.67 -9.88 -19.00
C CYS A 28 5.45 -10.41 -19.73
N LEU A 29 4.96 -11.55 -19.27
CA LEU A 29 3.69 -12.12 -19.72
C LEU A 29 2.95 -12.76 -18.56
N LEU A 30 1.65 -12.92 -18.77
CA LEU A 30 0.76 -13.66 -17.91
C LEU A 30 0.37 -14.95 -18.61
N ASP A 31 0.29 -16.04 -17.84
CA ASP A 31 -0.25 -17.32 -18.27
C ASP A 31 -1.38 -17.69 -17.30
N CYS A 32 -2.60 -17.72 -17.82
CA CYS A 32 -3.81 -18.00 -17.06
C CYS A 32 -4.59 -19.11 -17.77
N PRO A 33 -5.19 -20.05 -17.04
CA PRO A 33 -6.21 -20.93 -17.58
C PRO A 33 -7.28 -20.13 -18.34
N PRO A 34 -7.76 -20.65 -19.49
CA PRO A 34 -8.77 -19.95 -20.30
C PRO A 34 -10.13 -19.85 -19.59
N SER A 35 -10.36 -20.70 -18.59
CA SER A 35 -11.52 -20.64 -17.73
C SER A 35 -11.18 -21.09 -16.31
N PHE A 36 -11.88 -20.52 -15.33
CA PHE A 36 -11.80 -20.93 -13.94
C PHE A 36 -13.15 -21.47 -13.47
N LYS A 37 -13.12 -22.61 -12.78
CA LYS A 37 -14.26 -23.14 -12.05
C LYS A 37 -14.29 -22.55 -10.65
N THR A 38 -15.51 -22.36 -10.17
CA THR A 38 -15.89 -21.49 -9.07
C THR A 38 -15.65 -22.04 -7.67
N ILE A 39 -14.65 -22.90 -7.46
CA ILE A 39 -14.60 -23.68 -6.22
C ILE A 39 -13.31 -23.50 -5.43
N ASN A 40 -12.19 -23.11 -6.07
CA ASN A 40 -10.89 -23.19 -5.39
C ASN A 40 -10.04 -21.91 -5.48
N LYS A 41 -9.48 -21.61 -6.65
CA LYS A 41 -8.54 -20.50 -6.85
C LYS A 41 -8.50 -20.11 -8.32
N ASN A 42 -8.23 -18.84 -8.58
CA ASN A 42 -8.00 -18.32 -9.92
C ASN A 42 -6.48 -18.15 -10.11
N GLU A 43 -5.75 -19.25 -10.14
CA GLU A 43 -4.29 -19.23 -10.20
C GLU A 43 -3.79 -18.89 -11.61
N CYS A 44 -3.00 -17.84 -11.71
CA CYS A 44 -2.24 -17.45 -12.89
C CYS A 44 -0.75 -17.46 -12.57
N LYS A 45 0.07 -17.57 -13.62
CA LYS A 45 1.51 -17.43 -13.56
C LYS A 45 1.94 -16.12 -14.18
N PHE A 46 2.91 -15.47 -13.53
CA PHE A 46 3.61 -14.31 -14.06
C PHE A 46 5.03 -14.72 -14.42
N TYR A 47 5.52 -14.21 -15.55
CA TYR A 47 6.89 -14.39 -15.99
C TYR A 47 7.53 -13.04 -16.26
N LEU A 48 8.74 -12.84 -15.75
CA LEU A 48 9.59 -11.69 -16.02
C LEU A 48 10.89 -12.17 -16.64
N ARG A 49 11.21 -11.67 -17.82
CA ARG A 49 12.43 -11.99 -18.56
C ARG A 49 13.37 -10.79 -18.60
N ASN A 50 14.64 -11.03 -18.38
CA ASN A 50 15.71 -10.08 -18.67
C ASN A 50 16.14 -10.24 -20.14
N ASN A 51 15.82 -9.26 -20.97
CA ASN A 51 16.24 -9.18 -22.38
C ASN A 51 17.56 -8.41 -22.56
N GLY A 52 18.08 -7.82 -21.48
CA GLY A 52 19.36 -7.13 -21.47
C GLY A 52 20.56 -8.08 -21.53
N LYS A 53 21.74 -7.46 -21.63
CA LYS A 53 23.03 -8.14 -21.70
C LYS A 53 23.76 -8.22 -20.36
N GLN A 54 23.15 -7.69 -19.30
CA GLN A 54 23.73 -7.61 -17.95
C GLN A 54 22.86 -8.33 -16.94
N ASP A 55 23.46 -8.71 -15.82
CA ASP A 55 22.73 -9.15 -14.63
C ASP A 55 21.94 -7.98 -14.04
N TYR A 56 20.70 -8.23 -13.61
CA TYR A 56 19.91 -7.25 -12.86
C TYR A 56 19.32 -7.87 -11.60
N SER A 57 19.40 -7.15 -10.49
CA SER A 57 18.61 -7.45 -9.29
C SER A 57 17.29 -6.70 -9.39
N VAL A 58 16.17 -7.43 -9.46
CA VAL A 58 14.82 -6.85 -9.57
C VAL A 58 14.11 -6.91 -8.23
N LEU A 59 13.53 -5.80 -7.77
CA LEU A 59 12.75 -5.77 -6.55
C LEU A 59 11.42 -6.50 -6.79
N LYS A 60 11.07 -7.46 -5.92
CA LYS A 60 9.82 -8.22 -6.07
C LYS A 60 8.57 -7.35 -5.89
N TRP A 61 8.65 -6.37 -4.99
CA TRP A 61 7.52 -5.52 -4.62
C TRP A 61 6.92 -4.82 -5.83
N ARG A 62 5.63 -4.45 -5.72
CA ARG A 62 4.88 -3.78 -6.79
C ARG A 62 4.72 -4.63 -8.06
N THR A 63 5.07 -5.91 -8.02
CA THR A 63 4.89 -6.84 -9.13
C THR A 63 4.28 -8.16 -8.64
N PRO A 64 3.72 -8.98 -9.54
CA PRO A 64 3.23 -10.31 -9.16
C PRO A 64 4.32 -11.26 -8.60
N LEU A 65 5.61 -10.93 -8.67
CA LEU A 65 6.69 -11.69 -8.01
C LEU A 65 6.52 -11.72 -6.48
N ASP A 66 5.84 -10.71 -5.92
CA ASP A 66 5.49 -10.60 -4.50
C ASP A 66 4.03 -11.03 -4.24
N GLY A 67 3.41 -11.74 -5.19
CA GLY A 67 1.97 -11.96 -5.22
C GLY A 67 1.20 -10.66 -5.45
N LEU A 68 -0.12 -10.68 -5.20
CA LEU A 68 -0.98 -9.51 -5.35
C LEU A 68 -1.02 -8.67 -4.07
N ARG A 69 0.16 -8.19 -3.64
CA ARG A 69 0.34 -7.26 -2.51
C ARG A 69 0.36 -5.79 -2.91
N SER A 70 0.05 -5.52 -4.16
CA SER A 70 -0.01 -4.19 -4.75
C SER A 70 -0.95 -4.21 -5.95
N ASN A 71 -1.43 -3.03 -6.35
CA ASN A 71 -2.20 -2.87 -7.58
C ASN A 71 -1.28 -2.90 -8.82
N CYS A 72 -0.77 -4.08 -9.15
CA CYS A 72 0.19 -4.30 -10.24
C CYS A 72 -0.45 -4.82 -11.54
N LEU A 73 -1.78 -4.99 -11.55
CA LEU A 73 -2.56 -5.50 -12.66
C LEU A 73 -3.65 -4.51 -13.07
N ALA A 74 -3.87 -4.38 -14.37
CA ALA A 74 -5.11 -3.85 -14.93
C ALA A 74 -6.05 -5.02 -15.18
N VAL A 75 -7.18 -5.05 -14.47
CA VAL A 75 -8.20 -6.10 -14.59
C VAL A 75 -9.52 -5.46 -14.98
N ASP A 76 -10.15 -6.00 -16.00
CA ASP A 76 -11.40 -5.51 -16.57
C ASP A 76 -12.40 -6.66 -16.74
N THR A 77 -13.69 -6.38 -16.49
CA THR A 77 -14.80 -7.27 -16.84
C THR A 77 -15.85 -6.48 -17.60
N ASN A 78 -16.25 -6.98 -18.77
CA ASN A 78 -17.24 -6.32 -19.65
C ASN A 78 -16.95 -4.81 -19.87
N GLY A 79 -15.68 -4.46 -20.11
CA GLY A 79 -15.25 -3.07 -20.34
C GLY A 79 -15.20 -2.20 -19.07
N LYS A 80 -15.40 -2.77 -17.87
CA LYS A 80 -15.30 -2.06 -16.60
C LYS A 80 -14.06 -2.49 -15.81
N LYS A 81 -13.20 -1.52 -15.52
CA LYS A 81 -12.03 -1.71 -14.66
C LYS A 81 -12.43 -2.07 -13.24
N LEU A 82 -11.85 -3.17 -12.75
CA LEU A 82 -11.97 -3.60 -11.37
C LEU A 82 -10.97 -2.85 -10.50
N ARG A 83 -11.43 -2.46 -9.31
CA ARG A 83 -10.58 -1.85 -8.30
C ARG A 83 -9.80 -2.95 -7.58
N TYR A 84 -8.51 -2.71 -7.36
CA TYR A 84 -7.72 -3.52 -6.43
C TYR A 84 -8.32 -3.45 -5.02
N ASP A 85 -8.55 -4.61 -4.43
CA ASP A 85 -9.13 -4.81 -3.10
C ASP A 85 -8.34 -5.88 -2.32
N GLY A 86 -7.03 -5.91 -2.57
CA GLY A 86 -6.06 -6.72 -1.85
C GLY A 86 -5.49 -6.01 -0.62
N ILE A 87 -4.37 -6.53 -0.15
CA ILE A 87 -3.62 -6.06 1.02
C ILE A 87 -2.85 -4.76 0.71
N TYR A 88 -2.77 -3.86 1.68
CA TYR A 88 -1.93 -2.65 1.69
C TYR A 88 -0.90 -2.79 2.82
N THR A 89 0.35 -2.41 2.59
CA THR A 89 1.44 -2.79 3.51
C THR A 89 2.46 -1.68 3.71
N LYS A 90 2.76 -1.36 4.97
CA LYS A 90 3.98 -0.64 5.33
C LYS A 90 5.16 -1.58 5.49
N ARG A 91 6.21 -1.38 4.70
CA ARG A 91 7.47 -2.15 4.75
C ARG A 91 8.65 -1.29 5.24
N SER A 92 9.67 -1.96 5.75
CA SER A 92 11.01 -1.39 5.97
C SER A 92 11.72 -1.16 4.64
N ALA A 93 12.92 -0.56 4.64
CA ALA A 93 13.71 -0.47 3.41
C ALA A 93 14.05 -1.88 2.88
N PRO A 94 14.01 -2.11 1.55
CA PRO A 94 14.18 -3.45 0.99
C PRO A 94 15.61 -3.96 1.22
N GLY A 95 15.74 -5.06 1.95
CA GLY A 95 16.99 -5.81 2.06
C GLY A 95 17.32 -6.59 0.79
N PRO A 96 18.55 -7.11 0.64
CA PRO A 96 18.96 -7.90 -0.52
C PRO A 96 18.06 -9.12 -0.81
N ASP A 97 17.42 -9.70 0.21
CA ASP A 97 16.47 -10.83 0.11
C ASP A 97 15.13 -10.46 -0.57
N GLN A 98 14.87 -9.16 -0.70
CA GLN A 98 13.71 -8.63 -1.42
C GLN A 98 13.96 -8.52 -2.93
N TYR A 99 15.20 -8.69 -3.37
CA TYR A 99 15.56 -8.67 -4.78
C TYR A 99 15.79 -10.08 -5.33
N LEU A 100 15.47 -10.27 -6.62
CA LEU A 100 15.82 -11.46 -7.39
C LEU A 100 16.90 -11.10 -8.40
N LEU A 101 18.01 -11.83 -8.40
CA LEU A 101 19.02 -11.70 -9.46
C LEU A 101 18.53 -12.42 -10.73
N VAL A 102 18.44 -11.69 -11.82
CA VAL A 102 18.00 -12.17 -13.14
C VAL A 102 19.13 -11.96 -14.15
N LYS A 103 19.78 -13.05 -14.57
CA LYS A 103 20.87 -13.07 -15.55
C LYS A 103 20.38 -12.74 -16.97
N PRO A 104 21.27 -12.36 -17.91
CA PRO A 104 20.92 -12.19 -19.31
C PRO A 104 20.15 -13.39 -19.88
N GLY A 105 18.99 -13.13 -20.49
CA GLY A 105 18.13 -14.17 -21.07
C GLY A 105 17.40 -15.05 -20.04
N GLN A 106 17.61 -14.85 -18.74
CA GLN A 106 16.91 -15.59 -17.70
C GLN A 106 15.46 -15.08 -17.57
N THR A 107 14.55 -16.03 -17.31
CA THR A 107 13.17 -15.76 -16.92
C THR A 107 12.98 -16.21 -15.47
N VAL A 108 12.39 -15.36 -14.65
CA VAL A 108 11.87 -15.69 -13.31
C VAL A 108 10.36 -15.68 -13.33
N SER A 109 9.73 -16.43 -12.42
CA SER A 109 8.28 -16.56 -12.41
C SER A 109 7.71 -16.66 -11.00
N SER A 110 6.42 -16.35 -10.87
CA SER A 110 5.63 -16.56 -9.66
C SER A 110 4.21 -17.02 -10.03
N THR A 111 3.53 -17.60 -9.06
CA THR A 111 2.09 -17.94 -9.15
C THR A 111 1.32 -17.06 -8.19
N PHE A 112 0.15 -16.59 -8.61
CA PHE A 112 -0.74 -15.79 -7.76
C PHE A 112 -2.20 -16.12 -8.05
N ASP A 113 -3.06 -15.91 -7.04
CA ASP A 113 -4.51 -16.07 -7.19
C ASP A 113 -5.14 -14.70 -7.43
N VAL A 114 -5.74 -14.48 -8.60
CA VAL A 114 -6.34 -13.18 -8.96
C VAL A 114 -7.47 -12.81 -7.99
N SER A 115 -8.19 -13.81 -7.47
CA SER A 115 -9.30 -13.60 -6.54
C SER A 115 -8.89 -13.07 -5.17
N ASP A 116 -7.60 -13.11 -4.81
CA ASP A 116 -7.13 -12.51 -3.55
C ASP A 116 -7.29 -10.97 -3.56
N ALA A 117 -7.26 -10.34 -4.74
CA ALA A 117 -7.24 -8.87 -4.86
C ALA A 117 -8.29 -8.27 -5.80
N TYR A 118 -8.89 -9.04 -6.71
CA TYR A 118 -9.93 -8.54 -7.62
C TYR A 118 -11.20 -9.35 -7.47
N ASP A 119 -12.35 -8.68 -7.54
CA ASP A 119 -13.65 -9.31 -7.35
C ASP A 119 -14.00 -10.19 -8.56
N MET A 120 -13.90 -11.51 -8.36
CA MET A 120 -14.19 -12.55 -9.34
C MET A 120 -15.47 -13.32 -9.00
N THR A 121 -16.35 -12.74 -8.17
CA THR A 121 -17.57 -13.43 -7.68
C THR A 121 -18.67 -13.55 -8.73
N LYS A 122 -18.53 -12.84 -9.86
CA LYS A 122 -19.52 -12.85 -10.95
C LYS A 122 -18.99 -13.65 -12.13
N ALA A 123 -19.83 -14.53 -12.66
CA ALA A 123 -19.56 -15.19 -13.93
C ALA A 123 -19.44 -14.16 -15.06
N GLY A 124 -18.63 -14.49 -16.08
CA GLY A 124 -18.44 -13.67 -17.26
C GLY A 124 -17.00 -13.64 -17.75
N LEU A 125 -16.78 -12.84 -18.80
CA LEU A 125 -15.48 -12.67 -19.41
C LEU A 125 -14.67 -11.58 -18.67
N TYR A 126 -13.43 -11.91 -18.37
CA TYR A 126 -12.46 -11.02 -17.75
C TYR A 126 -11.25 -10.88 -18.66
N SER A 127 -10.56 -9.76 -18.52
CA SER A 127 -9.26 -9.52 -19.12
C SER A 127 -8.31 -8.93 -18.10
N MET A 128 -7.03 -9.27 -18.23
CA MET A 128 -6.00 -8.86 -17.30
C MET A 128 -4.69 -8.58 -18.02
N ALA A 129 -3.99 -7.54 -17.60
CA ALA A 129 -2.62 -7.24 -18.04
C ALA A 129 -1.78 -6.78 -16.85
N VAL A 130 -0.47 -7.01 -16.92
CA VAL A 130 0.48 -6.33 -16.03
C VAL A 130 0.55 -4.86 -16.43
N ASP A 131 0.41 -3.97 -15.46
CA ASP A 131 0.57 -2.52 -15.64
C ASP A 131 1.11 -1.94 -14.34
N THR A 132 2.44 -1.92 -14.21
CA THR A 132 3.12 -1.52 -12.98
C THR A 132 4.50 -0.94 -13.26
N TYR A 133 5.18 -0.48 -12.23
CA TYR A 133 6.57 -0.03 -12.31
C TYR A 133 7.47 -1.06 -11.62
N LEU A 134 8.46 -1.55 -12.36
CA LEU A 134 9.48 -2.45 -11.87
C LEU A 134 10.70 -1.65 -11.42
N GLU A 135 11.11 -1.88 -10.17
CA GLU A 135 12.35 -1.33 -9.62
C GLU A 135 13.48 -2.36 -9.77
N TYR A 136 14.66 -1.91 -10.23
CA TYR A 136 15.79 -2.80 -10.50
C TYR A 136 17.15 -2.12 -10.29
N VAL A 137 18.18 -2.94 -10.11
CA VAL A 137 19.57 -2.52 -9.91
C VAL A 137 20.45 -3.30 -10.86
N MET A 138 21.42 -2.62 -11.48
CA MET A 138 22.42 -3.28 -12.32
C MET A 138 23.39 -4.12 -11.47
N GLY A 139 23.56 -5.38 -11.84
CA GLY A 139 24.31 -6.38 -11.10
C GLY A 139 23.62 -6.88 -9.83
N SER A 140 24.39 -7.54 -8.96
CA SER A 140 23.91 -8.04 -7.67
C SER A 140 23.81 -6.95 -6.61
N VAL A 141 22.81 -7.05 -5.73
CA VAL A 141 22.67 -6.21 -4.53
C VAL A 141 23.33 -6.82 -3.28
N ILE A 142 23.86 -8.05 -3.37
CA ILE A 142 24.54 -8.71 -2.25
C ILE A 142 25.76 -7.88 -1.83
N LYS A 143 25.87 -7.59 -0.53
CA LYS A 143 26.95 -6.79 0.09
C LYS A 143 27.02 -5.31 -0.35
N LYS A 144 25.97 -4.76 -0.98
CA LYS A 144 25.90 -3.31 -1.25
C LYS A 144 25.27 -2.57 -0.05
N PRO A 145 25.98 -1.62 0.58
CA PRO A 145 25.46 -0.89 1.74
C PRO A 145 24.36 0.11 1.37
N VAL A 146 24.38 0.63 0.13
CA VAL A 146 23.36 1.54 -0.41
C VAL A 146 22.95 1.03 -1.79
N ILE A 147 21.65 0.85 -1.99
CA ILE A 147 21.07 0.39 -3.25
C ILE A 147 20.48 1.60 -3.95
N GLN A 148 21.14 2.07 -5.00
CA GLN A 148 20.54 3.01 -5.94
C GLN A 148 19.86 2.21 -7.05
N SER A 149 18.54 2.35 -7.15
CA SER A 149 17.72 1.62 -8.09
C SER A 149 17.26 2.50 -9.26
N ASN A 150 16.85 1.83 -10.32
CA ASN A 150 16.20 2.40 -11.48
C ASN A 150 14.76 1.88 -11.53
N ILE A 151 13.88 2.63 -12.18
CA ILE A 151 12.47 2.26 -12.34
C ILE A 151 12.14 2.22 -13.83
N VAL A 152 11.43 1.18 -14.25
CA VAL A 152 10.90 1.06 -15.61
C VAL A 152 9.41 0.72 -15.56
N HIS A 153 8.63 1.26 -16.50
CA HIS A 153 7.23 0.85 -16.66
C HIS A 153 7.19 -0.54 -17.29
N LEU A 154 6.50 -1.46 -16.64
CA LEU A 154 6.37 -2.85 -17.03
C LEU A 154 4.91 -3.12 -17.43
N LYS A 155 4.73 -3.54 -18.68
CA LYS A 155 3.41 -3.84 -19.25
C LYS A 155 3.44 -5.17 -20.00
N SER A 156 2.37 -5.95 -19.89
CA SER A 156 2.16 -7.17 -20.69
C SER A 156 1.06 -6.98 -21.73
N SER A 157 1.00 -7.90 -22.69
CA SER A 157 -0.25 -8.16 -23.43
C SER A 157 -1.37 -8.57 -22.46
N SER A 158 -2.61 -8.32 -22.86
CA SER A 158 -3.77 -8.76 -22.09
C SER A 158 -4.04 -10.24 -22.32
N VAL A 159 -4.38 -10.95 -21.24
CA VAL A 159 -4.94 -12.30 -21.27
C VAL A 159 -6.43 -12.23 -20.97
N SER A 160 -7.22 -13.07 -21.63
CA SER A 160 -8.66 -13.20 -21.38
C SER A 160 -8.97 -14.57 -20.80
N TYR A 161 -9.90 -14.59 -19.86
CA TYR A 161 -10.35 -15.82 -19.22
C TYR A 161 -11.82 -15.68 -18.79
N GLU A 162 -12.50 -16.81 -18.75
CA GLU A 162 -13.90 -16.88 -18.32
C GLU A 162 -14.00 -17.34 -16.87
N ILE A 163 -14.82 -16.64 -16.08
CA ILE A 163 -15.34 -17.20 -14.83
C ILE A 163 -16.67 -17.88 -15.18
N VAL A 164 -16.66 -19.22 -15.18
CA VAL A 164 -17.84 -20.03 -15.54
C VAL A 164 -18.82 -20.02 -14.38
N ASP A 165 -20.13 -20.13 -14.65
CA ASP A 165 -21.14 -20.19 -13.59
C ASP A 165 -21.01 -21.46 -12.73
N GLY A 166 -21.21 -21.25 -11.44
CA GLY A 166 -20.89 -22.13 -10.33
C GLY A 166 -20.62 -21.26 -9.11
N SER A 167 -20.88 -21.72 -7.91
CA SER A 167 -20.94 -20.89 -6.71
C SER A 167 -19.59 -20.35 -6.20
N PHE A 168 -18.96 -19.35 -6.86
CA PHE A 168 -17.70 -18.75 -6.37
C PHE A 168 -18.02 -17.80 -5.22
N MET A 169 -17.91 -18.33 -3.99
CA MET A 169 -18.08 -17.56 -2.76
C MET A 169 -16.80 -16.83 -2.31
N LYS A 170 -15.65 -17.08 -2.96
CA LYS A 170 -14.38 -16.53 -2.49
C LYS A 170 -14.28 -15.04 -2.83
N ARG A 171 -14.68 -14.24 -1.85
CA ARG A 171 -14.47 -12.79 -1.77
C ARG A 171 -12.97 -12.45 -1.75
N THR A 172 -12.64 -11.24 -2.22
CA THR A 172 -11.28 -10.67 -2.10
C THR A 172 -10.84 -10.62 -0.64
N LEU A 173 -9.54 -10.48 -0.40
CA LEU A 173 -9.02 -10.33 0.96
C LEU A 173 -9.64 -9.09 1.65
N GLY A 174 -9.81 -7.98 0.94
CA GLY A 174 -10.47 -6.78 1.47
C GLY A 174 -11.95 -6.99 1.78
N GLN A 175 -12.72 -7.62 0.90
CA GLN A 175 -14.13 -7.96 1.15
C GLN A 175 -14.28 -8.90 2.35
N ARG A 176 -13.37 -9.86 2.53
CA ARG A 176 -13.36 -10.76 3.69
C ARG A 176 -13.06 -10.02 4.98
N ALA A 177 -12.08 -9.11 4.97
CA ALA A 177 -11.76 -8.28 6.13
C ALA A 177 -12.99 -7.48 6.60
N ARG A 178 -13.67 -6.80 5.67
CA ARG A 178 -14.88 -6.00 5.95
C ARG A 178 -16.11 -6.85 6.31
N SER A 179 -16.28 -8.02 5.71
CA SER A 179 -17.42 -8.89 6.02
C SER A 179 -17.36 -9.43 7.45
N LEU A 180 -16.17 -9.77 7.95
CA LEU A 180 -16.00 -10.23 9.32
C LEU A 180 -16.38 -9.14 10.33
N GLU A 181 -16.12 -7.88 9.99
CA GLU A 181 -16.56 -6.74 10.82
C GLU A 181 -18.07 -6.64 10.87
N ARG A 182 -18.76 -6.71 9.71
CA ARG A 182 -20.22 -6.66 9.67
C ARG A 182 -20.89 -7.80 10.44
N SER A 183 -20.33 -9.01 10.39
CA SER A 183 -20.85 -10.15 11.15
C SER A 183 -20.71 -9.96 12.67
N ASN A 184 -19.57 -9.43 13.12
CA ASN A 184 -19.36 -9.11 14.54
C ASN A 184 -20.32 -8.00 14.99
N GLU A 185 -20.53 -6.97 14.16
CA GLU A 185 -21.48 -5.88 14.45
C GLU A 185 -22.91 -6.39 14.61
N ILE A 186 -23.39 -7.26 13.70
CA ILE A 186 -24.72 -7.87 13.80
C ILE A 186 -24.84 -8.71 15.09
N HIS A 187 -23.78 -9.42 15.47
CA HIS A 187 -23.76 -10.20 16.70
C HIS A 187 -23.83 -9.32 17.96
N GLU A 188 -23.05 -8.25 18.02
CA GLU A 188 -23.09 -7.27 19.13
C GLU A 188 -24.44 -6.53 19.20
N GLU A 189 -25.01 -6.12 18.06
CA GLU A 189 -26.35 -5.50 18.00
C GLU A 189 -27.45 -6.48 18.48
N SER A 190 -27.29 -7.78 18.20
CA SER A 190 -28.20 -8.81 18.70
C SER A 190 -28.08 -8.98 20.22
N LEU A 191 -26.88 -8.93 20.78
CA LEU A 191 -26.62 -9.06 22.22
C LEU A 191 -27.06 -7.82 23.01
N THR A 192 -26.92 -6.62 22.43
CA THR A 192 -27.35 -5.36 23.05
C THR A 192 -28.87 -5.16 22.99
N ARG A 193 -29.57 -5.76 22.03
CA ARG A 193 -31.04 -5.75 21.99
C ARG A 193 -31.71 -6.54 23.11
N GLU A 194 -30.99 -7.42 23.80
CA GLU A 194 -31.47 -8.13 24.99
C GLU A 194 -31.10 -7.43 26.32
N GLY A 195 -30.44 -6.26 26.28
CA GLY A 195 -30.03 -5.54 27.48
C GLY A 195 -29.76 -4.05 27.30
N LEU A 196 -30.61 -3.24 27.96
CA LEU A 196 -30.45 -1.83 28.34
C LEU A 196 -30.51 -0.71 27.26
N VAL A 197 -31.34 0.28 27.61
CA VAL A 197 -31.48 1.61 27.04
C VAL A 197 -30.16 2.37 27.13
N VAL A 198 -29.64 2.86 26.00
CA VAL A 198 -28.48 3.76 25.98
C VAL A 198 -28.98 5.21 26.01
N GLU A 199 -28.69 5.90 27.11
CA GLU A 199 -28.87 7.35 27.23
C GLU A 199 -28.02 8.09 26.20
N PHE A 200 -28.64 9.01 25.46
CA PHE A 200 -27.95 9.99 24.65
C PHE A 200 -27.45 11.13 25.55
N ASP A 201 -26.16 11.14 25.90
CA ASP A 201 -25.57 12.36 26.48
C ASP A 201 -25.43 13.42 25.39
N ARG A 202 -26.34 14.41 25.45
CA ARG A 202 -26.27 15.66 24.70
C ARG A 202 -25.40 16.65 25.46
N ARG A 203 -24.10 16.42 25.50
CA ARG A 203 -23.11 17.44 25.88
C ARG A 203 -21.98 17.43 24.88
N GLY A 204 -21.90 18.52 24.10
CA GLY A 204 -20.94 18.73 23.02
C GLY A 204 -19.53 19.02 23.53
N GLU A 205 -18.91 18.04 24.19
CA GLU A 205 -17.45 17.88 24.22
C GLU A 205 -17.12 16.63 23.40
N GLU A 206 -16.33 16.78 22.32
CA GLU A 206 -15.80 15.62 21.59
C GLU A 206 -14.97 14.77 22.57
N SER A 207 -15.49 13.61 22.98
CA SER A 207 -14.71 12.72 23.84
C SER A 207 -13.40 12.37 23.13
N ASN A 208 -12.28 12.48 23.86
CA ASN A 208 -10.97 12.14 23.33
C ASN A 208 -10.77 10.62 23.16
N GLU A 209 -11.73 9.83 23.64
CA GLU A 209 -11.67 8.40 23.80
C GLU A 209 -11.95 7.68 22.47
N ILE A 210 -10.91 7.06 21.93
CA ILE A 210 -11.03 6.14 20.81
C ILE A 210 -11.29 4.74 21.34
N LYS A 211 -12.15 3.98 20.64
CA LYS A 211 -12.39 2.58 20.96
C LYS A 211 -11.38 1.71 20.22
N TYR A 212 -10.69 0.82 20.92
CA TYR A 212 -9.79 -0.15 20.29
C TYR A 212 -9.63 -1.43 21.10
N SER A 213 -9.24 -2.51 20.42
CA SER A 213 -8.74 -3.73 21.05
C SER A 213 -7.43 -4.18 20.41
N ILE A 214 -6.59 -4.83 21.22
CA ILE A 214 -5.30 -5.37 20.78
C ILE A 214 -5.29 -6.89 21.01
N GLN A 215 -5.07 -7.64 19.94
CA GLN A 215 -5.12 -9.10 19.94
C GLN A 215 -3.73 -9.69 19.66
N GLY A 216 -3.36 -10.73 20.40
CA GLY A 216 -2.05 -11.38 20.31
C GLY A 216 -0.92 -10.57 20.97
N GLY A 217 0.33 -10.88 20.60
CA GLY A 217 1.52 -10.23 21.14
C GLY A 217 1.81 -10.56 22.61
N SER A 218 2.99 -10.16 23.10
CA SER A 218 3.29 -10.20 24.54
C SER A 218 2.61 -9.02 25.24
N LYS A 219 2.43 -9.11 26.57
CA LYS A 219 1.84 -8.00 27.35
C LYS A 219 2.63 -6.70 27.15
N ALA A 220 3.95 -6.76 27.31
CA ALA A 220 4.83 -5.59 27.14
C ALA A 220 4.67 -4.93 25.76
N LEU A 221 4.57 -5.74 24.70
CA LEU A 221 4.37 -5.21 23.34
C LEU A 221 2.98 -4.59 23.18
N ARG A 222 1.93 -5.16 23.80
CA ARG A 222 0.59 -4.55 23.80
C ARG A 222 0.59 -3.21 24.55
N ASP A 223 1.18 -3.15 25.74
CA ASP A 223 1.27 -1.92 26.54
C ASP A 223 2.00 -0.81 25.77
N GLU A 224 3.13 -1.13 25.13
CA GLU A 224 3.87 -0.19 24.28
C GLU A 224 3.07 0.26 23.04
N THR A 225 2.33 -0.66 22.44
CA THR A 225 1.50 -0.38 21.27
C THR A 225 0.28 0.47 21.61
N GLU A 226 -0.28 0.30 22.80
CA GLU A 226 -1.33 1.15 23.33
C GLU A 226 -0.85 2.61 23.44
N VAL A 227 0.36 2.84 23.96
CA VAL A 227 0.99 4.17 23.95
C VAL A 227 1.10 4.72 22.52
N ALA A 228 1.52 3.89 21.55
CA ALA A 228 1.61 4.30 20.15
C ALA A 228 0.24 4.61 19.50
N ILE A 229 -0.82 3.87 19.84
CA ILE A 229 -2.20 4.11 19.37
C ILE A 229 -2.71 5.45 19.89
N LEU A 230 -2.52 5.73 21.18
CA LEU A 230 -2.90 7.00 21.78
C LEU A 230 -2.09 8.17 21.21
N ALA A 231 -0.78 7.99 21.02
CA ALA A 231 0.08 8.98 20.37
C ALA A 231 -0.34 9.24 18.92
N ALA A 232 -0.71 8.20 18.16
CA ALA A 232 -1.22 8.34 16.80
C ALA A 232 -2.51 9.16 16.75
N ASN A 233 -3.46 8.90 17.65
CA ASN A 233 -4.70 9.68 17.77
C ASN A 233 -4.44 11.16 18.08
N THR A 234 -3.51 11.44 19.01
CA THR A 234 -3.10 12.82 19.32
C THR A 234 -2.46 13.48 18.10
N LYS A 235 -1.50 12.82 17.44
CA LYS A 235 -0.83 13.37 16.24
C LYS A 235 -1.80 13.64 15.09
N ILE A 236 -2.80 12.78 14.87
CA ILE A 236 -3.88 13.01 13.89
C ILE A 236 -4.65 14.30 14.22
N LYS A 237 -5.00 14.52 15.49
CA LYS A 237 -5.70 15.73 15.93
C LYS A 237 -4.82 16.97 15.78
N SER A 238 -3.58 16.91 16.27
CA SER A 238 -2.61 17.99 16.18
C SER A 238 -2.34 18.39 14.72
N ALA A 239 -2.24 17.41 13.81
CA ALA A 239 -1.97 17.65 12.39
C ALA A 239 -3.01 18.54 11.70
N ILE A 240 -4.27 18.50 12.14
CA ILE A 240 -5.37 19.30 11.54
C ILE A 240 -5.10 20.80 11.70
N GLN A 241 -4.71 21.22 12.91
CA GLN A 241 -4.35 22.61 13.19
C GLN A 241 -2.96 22.94 12.64
N ASP A 242 -2.04 21.98 12.71
CA ASP A 242 -0.67 22.16 12.28
C ASP A 242 -0.53 22.48 10.79
N ILE A 243 -1.35 21.87 9.93
CA ILE A 243 -1.34 22.15 8.49
C ILE A 243 -1.61 23.64 8.21
N GLU A 244 -2.47 24.27 9.00
CA GLU A 244 -2.79 25.70 8.88
C GLU A 244 -1.71 26.59 9.49
N ASN A 245 -1.18 26.20 10.64
CA ASN A 245 -0.17 26.97 11.35
C ASN A 245 1.22 26.88 10.67
N ASN A 246 1.50 25.77 9.99
CA ASN A 246 2.80 25.46 9.38
C ASN A 246 2.70 25.13 7.88
N PRO A 247 2.16 26.05 7.04
CA PRO A 247 1.86 25.77 5.64
C PRO A 247 3.11 25.45 4.80
N LYS A 248 4.29 25.95 5.21
CA LYS A 248 5.57 25.61 4.57
C LYS A 248 5.91 24.12 4.74
N ARG A 249 5.73 23.55 5.94
CA ARG A 249 5.94 22.12 6.20
C ARG A 249 4.88 21.30 5.49
N ALA A 250 3.61 21.69 5.55
CA ALA A 250 2.55 21.01 4.84
C ALA A 250 2.81 20.95 3.32
N LYS A 251 3.36 22.02 2.73
CA LYS A 251 3.77 22.04 1.31
C LYS A 251 4.92 21.07 0.98
N ILE A 252 5.83 20.78 1.91
CA ILE A 252 6.90 19.78 1.69
C ILE A 252 6.31 18.39 1.47
N TRP A 253 5.26 18.04 2.23
CA TRP A 253 4.68 16.70 2.23
C TRP A 253 3.45 16.56 1.33
N PHE A 254 2.71 17.63 1.06
CA PHE A 254 1.48 17.56 0.26
C PHE A 254 1.47 18.52 -0.92
N GLY A 255 2.49 19.37 -1.09
CA GLY A 255 2.54 20.34 -2.18
C GLY A 255 1.34 21.28 -2.14
N LYS A 256 0.66 21.47 -3.28
CA LYS A 256 -0.52 22.34 -3.38
C LYS A 256 -1.82 21.74 -2.81
N THR A 257 -1.81 20.48 -2.38
CA THR A 257 -2.98 19.77 -1.85
C THR A 257 -2.91 19.64 -0.32
N ALA A 258 -2.26 20.57 0.38
CA ALA A 258 -2.15 20.55 1.83
C ALA A 258 -3.51 20.65 2.55
N ILE A 259 -4.43 21.47 2.04
CA ILE A 259 -5.80 21.56 2.58
C ILE A 259 -6.58 20.26 2.37
N ASP A 260 -6.40 19.60 1.23
CA ASP A 260 -6.98 18.28 1.00
C ASP A 260 -6.44 17.26 2.03
N ALA A 261 -5.15 17.35 2.38
CA ALA A 261 -4.55 16.50 3.41
C ALA A 261 -5.13 16.77 4.81
N LYS A 262 -5.41 18.03 5.16
CA LYS A 262 -6.14 18.39 6.39
C LYS A 262 -7.50 17.68 6.44
N ASN A 263 -8.25 17.69 5.34
CA ASN A 263 -9.55 17.02 5.28
C ASN A 263 -9.45 15.50 5.49
N VAL A 264 -8.35 14.88 5.05
CA VAL A 264 -8.09 13.46 5.32
C VAL A 264 -7.80 13.19 6.80
N PHE A 265 -7.02 14.05 7.49
CA PHE A 265 -6.86 13.95 8.95
C PHE A 265 -8.18 14.14 9.71
N VAL A 266 -9.01 15.10 9.29
CA VAL A 266 -10.36 15.30 9.85
C VAL A 266 -11.22 14.04 9.67
N ASP A 267 -11.16 13.41 8.50
CA ASP A 267 -11.92 12.19 8.24
C ASP A 267 -11.42 10.99 9.07
N MET A 268 -10.11 10.83 9.24
CA MET A 268 -9.53 9.83 10.15
C MET A 268 -10.01 10.06 11.59
N LYS A 269 -9.87 11.28 12.14
CA LYS A 269 -10.34 11.65 13.48
C LYS A 269 -11.82 11.29 13.67
N ARG A 270 -12.66 11.71 12.73
CA ARG A 270 -14.11 11.46 12.75
C ARG A 270 -14.44 9.97 12.73
N LYS A 271 -13.70 9.16 11.97
CA LYS A 271 -13.93 7.71 11.86
C LYS A 271 -13.45 6.94 13.08
N LEU A 272 -12.32 7.35 13.66
CA LEU A 272 -11.77 6.79 14.91
C LEU A 272 -12.72 7.01 16.11
N ALA A 273 -13.40 8.15 16.17
CA ALA A 273 -14.35 8.45 17.26
C ALA A 273 -15.65 7.63 17.19
N ARG A 274 -15.97 6.99 16.05
CA ARG A 274 -17.28 6.36 15.83
C ARG A 274 -17.33 4.88 16.18
N LYS A 275 -16.26 4.15 15.87
CA LYS A 275 -16.25 2.69 15.93
C LYS A 275 -14.87 2.20 16.34
N GLU A 276 -14.87 1.00 16.93
CA GLU A 276 -13.67 0.35 17.42
C GLU A 276 -12.68 -0.02 16.29
N MET A 277 -11.39 0.24 16.52
CA MET A 277 -10.30 -0.30 15.71
C MET A 277 -9.71 -1.56 16.36
N ILE A 278 -9.49 -2.60 15.56
CA ILE A 278 -8.93 -3.87 16.03
C ILE A 278 -7.48 -3.99 15.53
N TYR A 279 -6.54 -4.08 16.47
CA TYR A 279 -5.12 -4.23 16.19
C TYR A 279 -4.68 -5.66 16.47
N ILE A 280 -4.05 -6.32 15.50
CA ILE A 280 -3.80 -7.76 15.54
C ILE A 280 -2.32 -8.05 15.29
N PHE A 281 -1.64 -8.65 16.26
CA PHE A 281 -0.27 -9.11 16.07
C PHE A 281 -0.20 -10.42 15.27
N ASN A 282 0.86 -10.54 14.46
CA ASN A 282 1.20 -11.76 13.73
C ASN A 282 0.10 -12.20 12.75
N GLY A 283 -0.44 -11.22 12.00
CA GLY A 283 -1.40 -11.50 10.93
C GLY A 283 -0.87 -12.52 9.91
N LYS A 284 -1.78 -13.34 9.37
CA LYS A 284 -1.43 -14.46 8.46
C LYS A 284 -0.67 -14.07 7.20
N LYS A 285 -0.70 -12.79 6.80
CA LYS A 285 -0.04 -12.27 5.61
C LYS A 285 1.28 -11.54 5.90
N CYS A 286 1.75 -11.55 7.15
CA CYS A 286 3.01 -10.92 7.53
C CYS A 286 4.23 -11.56 6.85
N GLU A 287 5.14 -10.70 6.42
CA GLU A 287 6.52 -11.05 6.04
C GLU A 287 7.50 -10.40 7.01
N LYS A 288 8.77 -10.83 6.97
CA LYS A 288 9.79 -10.43 7.95
C LYS A 288 10.11 -8.93 7.90
N ASP A 289 10.03 -8.34 6.71
CA ASP A 289 10.34 -6.95 6.38
C ASP A 289 9.13 -6.01 6.46
N MET A 290 7.92 -6.55 6.69
CA MET A 290 6.71 -5.76 6.91
C MET A 290 6.66 -5.23 8.33
N PHE A 291 6.31 -3.96 8.45
CA PHE A 291 5.88 -3.35 9.70
C PHE A 291 4.43 -3.73 9.97
N ALA A 292 3.53 -3.41 9.05
CA ALA A 292 2.12 -3.65 9.22
C ALA A 292 1.42 -3.84 7.88
N TYR A 293 0.14 -4.20 7.95
CA TYR A 293 -0.74 -4.19 6.80
C TYR A 293 -2.20 -3.99 7.18
N THR A 294 -3.00 -3.56 6.21
CA THR A 294 -4.46 -3.45 6.33
C THR A 294 -5.16 -3.69 4.99
N TYR A 295 -6.47 -3.44 4.97
CA TYR A 295 -7.33 -3.46 3.80
C TYR A 295 -8.16 -2.18 3.76
N LEU A 296 -8.40 -1.63 2.57
CA LEU A 296 -9.20 -0.42 2.42
C LEU A 296 -10.61 -0.60 2.99
N GLY A 297 -11.08 0.39 3.75
CA GLY A 297 -12.42 0.39 4.34
C GLY A 297 -12.61 -0.64 5.45
N SER A 298 -11.54 -1.26 5.96
CA SER A 298 -11.58 -2.14 7.13
C SER A 298 -11.30 -1.35 8.41
N ARG A 299 -11.46 -2.02 9.56
CA ARG A 299 -11.10 -1.55 10.90
C ARG A 299 -10.03 -2.42 11.54
N LYS A 300 -9.27 -3.15 10.73
CA LYS A 300 -8.24 -4.09 11.18
C LYS A 300 -6.87 -3.65 10.71
N ILE A 301 -5.96 -3.46 11.65
CA ILE A 301 -4.54 -3.25 11.37
C ILE A 301 -3.78 -4.45 11.91
N PHE A 302 -2.94 -5.04 11.07
CA PHE A 302 -2.17 -6.22 11.40
C PHE A 302 -0.71 -5.85 11.56
N PHE A 303 -0.15 -6.05 12.75
CA PHE A 303 1.27 -5.79 13.03
C PHE A 303 2.13 -7.02 12.74
N CYS A 304 3.28 -6.77 12.13
CA CYS A 304 4.26 -7.75 11.71
C CYS A 304 5.60 -7.55 12.43
N LYS A 305 6.58 -8.43 12.16
CA LYS A 305 7.80 -8.52 12.97
C LYS A 305 8.63 -7.23 12.98
N ALA A 306 8.64 -6.45 11.90
CA ALA A 306 9.42 -5.21 11.87
C ALA A 306 8.83 -4.13 12.80
N PHE A 307 7.50 -4.12 13.04
CA PHE A 307 6.84 -3.16 13.93
C PHE A 307 7.34 -3.25 15.36
N ASN A 308 7.66 -4.46 15.83
CA ASN A 308 8.17 -4.68 17.17
C ASN A 308 9.50 -3.95 17.44
N LYS A 309 10.25 -3.61 16.37
CA LYS A 309 11.55 -2.94 16.45
C LYS A 309 11.49 -1.44 16.21
N ALA A 310 10.34 -0.91 15.80
CA ALA A 310 10.18 0.52 15.55
C ALA A 310 10.19 1.29 16.86
N GLU A 311 10.73 2.51 16.86
CA GLU A 311 10.59 3.43 17.99
C GLU A 311 9.12 3.77 18.23
N THR A 312 8.72 4.05 19.46
CA THR A 312 7.28 4.18 19.79
C THR A 312 6.62 5.40 19.14
N SER A 313 7.24 6.59 19.24
CA SER A 313 6.58 7.84 18.83
C SER A 313 7.49 8.98 18.35
N VAL A 314 8.81 8.87 18.53
CA VAL A 314 9.77 9.92 18.17
C VAL A 314 10.75 9.37 17.14
N GLY A 315 11.03 10.17 16.10
CA GLY A 315 11.85 9.76 14.97
C GLY A 315 11.00 9.49 13.74
N PHE A 316 11.48 8.60 12.87
CA PHE A 316 10.81 8.21 11.64
C PHE A 316 10.54 6.70 11.61
N ASP A 317 9.50 6.31 10.87
CA ASP A 317 9.03 4.92 10.80
C ASP A 317 8.72 4.37 12.21
N THR A 318 8.13 5.22 13.05
CA THR A 318 7.74 4.93 14.44
C THR A 318 6.48 4.08 14.48
N LYS A 319 6.21 3.37 15.60
CA LYS A 319 4.96 2.64 15.81
C LYS A 319 3.75 3.56 15.60
N ALA A 320 3.77 4.78 16.14
CA ALA A 320 2.70 5.76 15.95
C ALA A 320 2.56 6.20 14.48
N GLY A 321 3.67 6.45 13.78
CA GLY A 321 3.68 6.79 12.36
C GLY A 321 3.13 5.67 11.48
N ILE A 322 3.58 4.43 11.70
CA ILE A 322 3.10 3.22 11.03
C ILE A 322 1.60 3.03 11.27
N ILE A 323 1.11 3.26 12.49
CA ILE A 323 -0.34 3.21 12.76
C ILE A 323 -1.08 4.26 11.92
N ILE A 324 -0.58 5.48 11.83
CA ILE A 324 -1.21 6.55 11.01
C ILE A 324 -1.19 6.20 9.52
N HIS A 325 -0.10 5.62 9.03
CA HIS A 325 -0.01 5.09 7.67
C HIS A 325 -1.14 4.11 7.38
N GLU A 326 -1.27 3.06 8.19
CA GLU A 326 -2.28 2.02 7.99
C GLU A 326 -3.71 2.54 8.23
N LEU A 327 -3.92 3.45 9.20
CA LEU A 327 -5.21 4.11 9.40
C LEU A 327 -5.63 4.92 8.18
N SER A 328 -4.69 5.56 7.48
CA SER A 328 -5.01 6.32 6.26
C SER A 328 -5.56 5.40 5.16
N HIS A 329 -5.03 4.18 5.00
CA HIS A 329 -5.58 3.18 4.08
C HIS A 329 -6.96 2.72 4.54
N ALA A 330 -7.02 2.21 5.78
CA ALA A 330 -8.19 1.55 6.34
C ALA A 330 -9.40 2.50 6.38
N LEU A 331 -9.18 3.74 6.82
CA LEU A 331 -10.26 4.69 7.05
C LEU A 331 -10.46 5.63 5.87
N THR A 332 -9.42 6.03 5.15
CA THR A 332 -9.52 7.12 4.15
C THR A 332 -9.12 6.74 2.73
N TYR A 333 -8.85 5.47 2.47
CA TYR A 333 -8.60 4.95 1.12
C TYR A 333 -7.40 5.61 0.42
N THR A 334 -6.35 5.94 1.17
CA THR A 334 -5.03 6.24 0.59
C THR A 334 -4.45 4.99 -0.06
N ASP A 335 -3.45 5.18 -0.92
CA ASP A 335 -2.71 4.18 -1.69
C ASP A 335 -1.23 4.16 -1.28
N ASP A 336 -0.53 3.09 -1.65
CA ASP A 336 0.93 2.95 -1.52
C ASP A 336 1.63 3.39 -2.82
N ILE A 337 1.62 4.68 -3.13
CA ILE A 337 2.16 5.22 -4.39
C ILE A 337 3.69 5.23 -4.38
N THR A 338 4.30 5.65 -3.27
CA THR A 338 5.76 5.64 -3.09
C THR A 338 6.12 5.51 -1.62
N TYR A 339 7.28 4.93 -1.36
CA TYR A 339 7.81 4.80 0.00
C TYR A 339 9.02 5.71 0.26
N GLY A 340 9.20 6.09 1.52
CA GLY A 340 10.38 6.81 2.01
C GLY A 340 10.31 8.33 1.84
N GLN A 341 10.95 9.04 2.77
CA GLN A 341 10.84 10.50 2.89
C GLN A 341 11.22 11.26 1.60
N HIS A 342 12.33 10.88 0.97
CA HIS A 342 12.82 11.55 -0.24
C HIS A 342 11.77 11.46 -1.37
N SER A 343 11.28 10.25 -1.64
CA SER A 343 10.30 9.99 -2.69
C SER A 343 8.96 10.64 -2.40
N CYS A 344 8.53 10.67 -1.13
CA CYS A 344 7.32 11.37 -0.70
C CYS A 344 7.39 12.88 -0.95
N LYS A 345 8.52 13.53 -0.61
CA LYS A 345 8.75 14.96 -0.90
C LYS A 345 8.80 15.23 -2.41
N LYS A 346 9.46 14.35 -3.18
CA LYS A 346 9.49 14.42 -4.65
C LYS A 346 8.09 14.26 -5.26
N LEU A 347 7.28 13.35 -4.72
CA LEU A 347 5.89 13.14 -5.14
C LEU A 347 5.03 14.37 -4.85
N ALA A 348 5.17 14.98 -3.66
CA ALA A 348 4.48 16.22 -3.29
C ALA A 348 4.83 17.38 -4.23
N LYS A 349 6.12 17.54 -4.55
CA LYS A 349 6.61 18.58 -5.46
C LYS A 349 6.13 18.37 -6.91
N LYS A 350 6.22 17.15 -7.44
CA LYS A 350 5.95 16.86 -8.87
C LYS A 350 4.49 16.52 -9.16
N LYS A 351 3.80 15.85 -8.24
CA LYS A 351 2.47 15.25 -8.42
C LYS A 351 1.64 15.34 -7.12
N ALA A 352 1.39 16.56 -6.61
CA ALA A 352 0.66 16.79 -5.36
C ALA A 352 -0.65 16.00 -5.20
N LYS A 353 -1.48 15.90 -6.27
CA LYS A 353 -2.71 15.08 -6.27
C LYS A 353 -2.48 13.59 -5.99
N LYS A 354 -1.28 13.07 -6.23
CA LYS A 354 -0.86 11.73 -5.82
C LYS A 354 -0.33 11.73 -4.39
N ALA A 355 0.41 12.75 -3.97
CA ALA A 355 0.94 12.84 -2.60
C ALA A 355 -0.17 12.81 -1.53
N VAL A 356 -1.29 13.51 -1.75
CA VAL A 356 -2.46 13.45 -0.84
C VAL A 356 -3.16 12.08 -0.84
N LYS A 357 -2.85 11.23 -1.82
CA LYS A 357 -3.34 9.85 -1.86
C LYS A 357 -2.30 8.86 -1.35
N ASN A 358 -1.14 9.28 -0.85
CA ASN A 358 -0.07 8.37 -0.47
C ASN A 358 0.03 8.26 1.06
N ALA A 359 -0.03 7.06 1.62
CA ALA A 359 -0.05 6.85 3.07
C ALA A 359 1.22 7.36 3.78
N ASP A 360 2.41 7.07 3.25
CA ASP A 360 3.69 7.56 3.81
C ASP A 360 3.75 9.09 3.90
N ASN A 361 3.03 9.84 3.04
CA ASN A 361 3.01 11.30 3.15
C ASN A 361 2.32 11.77 4.44
N TYR A 362 1.37 11.00 4.99
CA TYR A 362 0.72 11.30 6.27
C TYR A 362 1.58 10.93 7.47
N GLU A 363 2.19 9.73 7.45
CA GLU A 363 3.16 9.28 8.44
C GLU A 363 4.31 10.27 8.57
N TYR A 364 5.01 10.57 7.47
CA TYR A 364 6.16 11.44 7.54
C TYR A 364 5.81 12.90 7.79
N TYR A 365 4.58 13.35 7.47
CA TYR A 365 4.12 14.66 7.88
C TYR A 365 4.13 14.78 9.42
N VAL A 366 3.49 13.84 10.12
CA VAL A 366 3.38 13.89 11.57
C VAL A 366 4.71 13.60 12.28
N GLU A 367 5.57 12.77 11.70
CA GLU A 367 6.90 12.45 12.24
C GLU A 367 7.90 13.59 12.04
N SER A 368 7.73 14.41 11.00
CA SER A 368 8.55 15.60 10.75
C SER A 368 8.26 16.77 11.70
N ALA A 369 7.41 16.56 12.71
CA ALA A 369 7.00 17.55 13.67
C ALA A 369 7.17 16.99 15.09
N PRO A 370 8.34 17.22 15.73
CA PRO A 370 8.68 16.63 17.02
C PRO A 370 7.70 16.96 18.15
N ASN A 371 6.97 18.09 18.03
CA ASN A 371 6.07 18.61 19.05
C ASN A 371 4.58 18.28 18.78
N LEU A 372 4.26 17.43 17.79
CA LEU A 372 2.87 17.04 17.49
C LEU A 372 2.31 15.95 18.40
#